data_AF-W4UQC6-F1
#
_entry.id   AF-W4UQC6-F1
#
_cell.length_a   1.000
_cell.length_b   1.000
_cell.length_c   1.000
_cell.angle_alpha   90.00
_cell.angle_beta   90.00
_cell.angle_gamma   90.00
#
_symmetry.space_group_name_H-M   'P 1'
#
loop_
_entity.id
_entity.type
_entity.pdbx_description
1 polymer ?
#
loop_
_entity_poly.entity_id
_entity_poly.type
_entity_poly.pdbx_seq_one_letter_code
_entity_poly.pdbx_strand_id
1 'polypeptide(L)'
;MKPDNSSVIEYGGGYQYPDEFAKNRTNREELLTEFARRMNWHFKKLNIKIFGFICKNVFSPEARQAYEIYAREIDGLTGMIAIQYNPYNMGGDMIWVKNKENIDIPVVTAKFSIWSGLFNDPLCGGPDYVAGLINRDAAQAAKQKEKSNPLSWTIIHAWSDFSKTANSTDLPIKGYNAGKVSDRLLSPQVKNVSLNELLWRIRERHAK
;
A
#
# COMPACT_ATOMS: atom_id res chain seq x y z
N MET A 1 -10.66 -15.20 7.65
CA MET A 1 -10.76 -13.77 7.26
C MET A 1 -11.68 -13.08 8.24
N LYS A 2 -11.39 -11.84 8.63
CA LYS A 2 -12.40 -11.06 9.35
C LYS A 2 -13.61 -10.86 8.42
N PRO A 3 -14.85 -10.93 8.91
CA PRO A 3 -16.06 -10.86 8.09
C PRO A 3 -16.30 -9.48 7.43
N ASP A 4 -15.43 -8.49 7.65
CA ASP A 4 -15.63 -7.07 7.34
C ASP A 4 -14.73 -6.53 6.20
N ASN A 5 -14.24 -7.39 5.29
CA ASN A 5 -13.38 -7.00 4.17
C ASN A 5 -12.13 -6.18 4.59
N SER A 6 -11.65 -6.35 5.83
CA SER A 6 -10.54 -5.57 6.38
C SER A 6 -9.22 -6.35 6.41
N SER A 7 -8.12 -5.61 6.35
CA SER A 7 -6.76 -6.15 6.52
C SER A 7 -6.02 -5.32 7.56
N VAL A 8 -5.12 -5.98 8.30
CA VAL A 8 -4.21 -5.31 9.24
C VAL A 8 -2.83 -5.28 8.59
N ILE A 9 -2.21 -4.10 8.66
CA ILE A 9 -0.84 -3.86 8.21
C ILE A 9 0.00 -3.60 9.45
N GLU A 10 1.08 -4.36 9.62
CA GLU A 10 2.08 -4.07 10.65
C GLU A 10 3.13 -3.12 10.07
N TYR A 11 3.62 -2.16 10.87
CA TYR A 11 4.56 -1.11 10.43
C TYR A 11 5.96 -1.23 11.06
N GLY A 12 6.28 -2.36 11.66
CA GLY A 12 7.62 -2.57 12.20
C GLY A 12 7.78 -2.05 13.62
N GLY A 13 6.67 -1.90 14.35
CA GLY A 13 6.66 -1.28 15.68
C GLY A 13 6.85 0.25 15.68
N GLY A 14 6.73 0.94 14.53
CA GLY A 14 6.80 2.40 14.49
C GLY A 14 6.97 3.00 13.08
N TYR A 15 7.43 4.25 13.02
CA TYR A 15 7.72 4.94 11.76
C TYR A 15 9.12 4.54 11.29
N GLN A 16 9.21 3.67 10.29
CA GLN A 16 10.47 3.16 9.78
C GLN A 16 10.73 3.58 8.35
N TYR A 17 12.00 3.90 8.09
CA TYR A 17 12.57 4.18 6.78
C TYR A 17 13.58 3.10 6.41
N PRO A 18 13.16 2.01 5.74
CA PRO A 18 14.05 0.90 5.42
C PRO A 18 15.29 1.32 4.65
N ASP A 19 15.15 2.26 3.72
CA ASP A 19 16.20 2.84 2.89
C ASP A 19 17.21 3.70 3.69
N GLU A 20 16.79 4.26 4.82
CA GLU A 20 17.65 5.06 5.69
C GLU A 20 18.18 4.27 6.90
N PHE A 21 17.51 3.17 7.26
CA PHE A 21 17.82 2.37 8.45
C PHE A 21 19.25 1.84 8.38
N ALA A 22 20.04 2.23 9.39
CA ALA A 22 21.44 1.84 9.57
C ALA A 22 22.32 2.06 8.31
N LYS A 23 21.95 2.98 7.40
CA LYS A 23 22.65 3.15 6.11
C LYS A 23 24.14 3.51 6.23
N ASN A 24 24.53 4.16 7.33
CA ASN A 24 25.91 4.55 7.60
C ASN A 24 26.67 3.52 8.46
N ARG A 25 26.07 2.35 8.75
CA ARG A 25 26.72 1.29 9.53
C ARG A 25 27.24 0.19 8.62
N THR A 26 28.44 -0.29 8.91
CA THR A 26 29.09 -1.37 8.16
C THR A 26 28.33 -2.70 8.25
N ASN A 27 27.62 -2.93 9.35
CA ASN A 27 26.81 -4.13 9.58
C ASN A 27 25.30 -3.93 9.33
N ARG A 28 24.93 -3.06 8.37
CA ARG A 28 23.52 -2.75 8.05
C ARG A 28 22.68 -4.00 7.79
N GLU A 29 23.17 -4.95 7.00
CA GLU A 29 22.42 -6.16 6.65
C GLU A 29 22.12 -7.04 7.87
N GLU A 30 23.08 -7.19 8.78
CA GLU A 30 22.89 -7.92 10.04
C GLU A 30 21.77 -7.26 10.86
N LEU A 31 21.82 -5.94 11.03
CA LEU A 31 20.82 -5.19 11.78
C LEU A 31 19.42 -5.27 11.16
N LEU A 32 19.32 -5.20 9.82
CA LEU A 32 18.06 -5.39 9.10
C LEU A 32 17.52 -6.81 9.28
N THR A 33 18.40 -7.80 9.24
CA THR A 33 18.05 -9.22 9.43
C THR A 33 17.53 -9.47 10.84
N GLU A 34 18.22 -8.96 11.87
CA GLU A 34 17.75 -9.03 13.26
C GLU A 34 16.41 -8.34 13.47
N PHE A 35 16.22 -7.17 12.85
CA PHE A 35 14.96 -6.46 12.88
C PHE A 35 13.84 -7.29 12.21
N ALA A 36 14.07 -7.82 11.00
CA ALA A 36 13.10 -8.63 10.28
C ALA A 36 12.72 -9.91 11.04
N ARG A 37 13.68 -10.55 11.72
CA ARG A 37 13.42 -11.72 12.58
C ARG A 37 12.55 -11.39 13.79
N ARG A 38 12.76 -10.23 14.42
CA ARG A 38 11.87 -9.73 15.47
C ARG A 38 10.47 -9.51 14.93
N MET A 39 10.34 -8.90 13.75
CA MET A 39 9.05 -8.73 13.09
C MET A 39 8.38 -10.06 12.76
N ASN A 40 9.12 -11.06 12.27
CA ASN A 40 8.57 -12.40 12.00
C ASN A 40 7.87 -13.00 13.23
N TRP A 41 8.42 -12.79 14.44
CA TRP A 41 7.76 -13.21 15.68
C TRP A 41 6.40 -12.53 15.86
N HIS A 42 6.32 -11.21 15.68
CA HIS A 42 5.06 -10.46 15.77
C HIS A 42 4.05 -10.90 14.72
N PHE A 43 4.49 -11.07 13.46
CA PHE A 43 3.63 -11.52 12.36
C PHE A 43 3.04 -12.90 12.63
N LYS A 44 3.84 -13.84 13.14
CA LYS A 44 3.37 -15.17 13.55
C LYS A 44 2.40 -15.09 14.71
N LYS A 45 2.71 -14.29 15.73
CA LYS A 45 1.89 -14.19 16.95
C LYS A 45 0.52 -13.56 16.68
N LEU A 46 0.46 -12.57 15.80
CA LEU A 46 -0.75 -11.81 15.48
C LEU A 46 -1.46 -12.29 14.21
N ASN A 47 -0.89 -13.28 13.52
CA ASN A 47 -1.36 -13.77 12.21
C ASN A 47 -1.53 -12.63 11.18
N ILE A 48 -0.57 -11.70 11.16
CA ILE A 48 -0.50 -10.61 10.17
C ILE A 48 0.30 -11.10 8.96
N LYS A 49 -0.08 -10.64 7.76
CA LYS A 49 0.48 -11.11 6.48
C LYS A 49 0.96 -9.98 5.57
N ILE A 50 0.82 -8.73 6.00
CA ILE A 50 1.16 -7.54 5.23
C ILE A 50 2.12 -6.69 6.05
N PHE A 51 3.29 -6.42 5.47
CA PHE A 51 4.26 -5.51 6.07
C PHE A 51 4.22 -4.15 5.36
N GLY A 52 3.98 -3.08 6.12
CA GLY A 52 4.01 -1.72 5.63
C GLY A 52 5.22 -0.96 6.15
N PHE A 53 5.74 -0.06 5.32
CA PHE A 53 6.83 0.83 5.70
C PHE A 53 6.82 2.08 4.83
N ILE A 54 7.62 3.06 5.23
CA ILE A 54 7.70 4.36 4.58
C ILE A 54 9.12 4.50 4.05
N CYS A 55 9.32 4.98 2.84
CA CYS A 55 10.66 5.18 2.28
C CYS A 55 10.85 6.65 1.95
N LYS A 56 12.09 7.13 2.06
CA LYS A 56 12.48 8.41 1.48
C LYS A 56 12.62 8.29 -0.03
N ASN A 57 13.07 7.14 -0.53
CA ASN A 57 13.04 6.76 -1.94
C ASN A 57 12.68 5.28 -2.06
N VAL A 58 11.45 4.98 -2.46
CA VAL A 58 10.94 3.60 -2.59
C VAL A 58 11.74 2.72 -3.57
N PHE A 59 12.48 3.32 -4.50
CA PHE A 59 13.25 2.64 -5.54
C PHE A 59 14.76 2.64 -5.29
N SER A 60 15.23 3.11 -4.13
CA SER A 60 16.66 3.12 -3.86
C SER A 60 17.21 1.69 -3.73
N PRO A 61 18.51 1.47 -4.03
CA PRO A 61 19.17 0.19 -3.78
C PRO A 61 19.04 -0.25 -2.31
N GLU A 62 19.11 0.70 -1.38
CA GLU A 62 18.98 0.46 0.06
C GLU A 62 17.58 -0.03 0.44
N ALA A 63 16.55 0.54 -0.21
CA ALA A 63 15.16 0.10 -0.06
C ALA A 63 15.01 -1.34 -0.57
N ARG A 64 15.53 -1.61 -1.78
CA ARG A 64 15.49 -2.94 -2.38
C ARG A 64 16.15 -4.00 -1.50
N GLN A 65 17.34 -3.71 -0.97
CA GLN A 65 18.03 -4.63 -0.05
C GLN A 65 17.16 -4.94 1.18
N ALA A 66 16.49 -3.93 1.75
CA ALA A 66 15.62 -4.14 2.89
C ALA A 66 14.40 -5.02 2.52
N TYR A 67 13.78 -4.79 1.36
CA TYR A 67 12.65 -5.60 0.89
C TYR A 67 13.03 -7.08 0.72
N GLU A 68 14.22 -7.34 0.15
CA GLU A 68 14.75 -8.69 -0.01
C GLU A 68 14.98 -9.37 1.34
N ILE A 69 15.54 -8.65 2.32
CA ILE A 69 15.71 -9.17 3.69
C ILE A 69 14.35 -9.42 4.36
N TYR A 70 13.39 -8.52 4.22
CA TYR A 70 12.05 -8.69 4.78
C TYR A 70 11.34 -9.90 4.19
N ALA A 71 11.37 -10.06 2.86
CA ALA A 71 10.80 -11.23 2.19
C ALA A 71 11.49 -12.53 2.62
N ARG A 72 12.80 -12.50 2.83
CA ARG A 72 13.58 -13.67 3.27
C ARG A 72 13.29 -14.09 4.70
N GLU A 73 13.19 -13.15 5.63
CA GLU A 73 13.15 -13.43 7.07
C GLU A 73 11.74 -13.45 7.68
N ILE A 74 10.75 -12.81 7.04
CA ILE A 74 9.35 -12.77 7.52
C ILE A 74 8.53 -13.83 6.78
N ASP A 75 8.12 -14.87 7.52
CA ASP A 75 7.45 -16.03 6.95
C ASP A 75 5.97 -15.74 6.65
N GLY A 76 5.50 -16.25 5.52
CA GLY A 76 4.08 -16.21 5.16
C GLY A 76 3.55 -14.82 4.78
N LEU A 77 4.41 -13.90 4.34
CA LEU A 77 3.96 -12.64 3.76
C LEU A 77 3.07 -12.89 2.52
N THR A 78 1.91 -12.23 2.51
CA THR A 78 1.11 -12.11 1.29
C THR A 78 1.73 -11.05 0.38
N GLY A 79 2.26 -9.97 0.96
CA GLY A 79 2.95 -8.89 0.25
C GLY A 79 3.37 -7.78 1.21
N MET A 80 3.97 -6.74 0.65
CA MET A 80 4.41 -5.55 1.35
C MET A 80 3.80 -4.31 0.70
N ILE A 81 3.65 -3.24 1.47
CA ILE A 81 3.28 -1.92 0.95
C ILE A 81 4.35 -0.89 1.27
N ALA A 82 4.73 -0.12 0.26
CA ALA A 82 5.71 0.95 0.38
C ALA A 82 5.01 2.29 0.21
N ILE A 83 5.21 3.18 1.18
CA ILE A 83 4.72 4.56 1.10
C ILE A 83 5.91 5.47 0.85
N GLN A 84 5.88 6.25 -0.22
CA GLN A 84 6.85 7.31 -0.43
C GLN A 84 6.59 8.42 0.60
N TYR A 85 7.61 8.96 1.26
CA TYR A 85 7.38 9.92 2.34
C TYR A 85 6.64 11.19 1.89
N ASN A 86 6.91 11.67 0.68
CA ASN A 86 6.18 12.77 0.06
C ASN A 86 6.38 12.78 -1.47
N PRO A 87 5.30 12.80 -2.29
CA PRO A 87 3.91 12.50 -1.90
C PRO A 87 3.75 11.01 -1.55
N TYR A 88 2.68 10.64 -0.84
CA TYR A 88 2.46 9.24 -0.42
C TYR A 88 2.18 8.29 -1.59
N ASN A 89 1.61 8.81 -2.68
CA ASN A 89 1.32 8.06 -3.89
C ASN A 89 2.51 8.03 -4.85
N MET A 90 2.67 6.90 -5.54
CA MET A 90 3.71 6.64 -6.55
C MET A 90 3.12 5.85 -7.73
N GLY A 91 1.89 6.15 -8.16
CA GLY A 91 1.32 5.56 -9.38
C GLY A 91 0.93 4.08 -9.33
N GLY A 92 1.20 3.37 -8.23
CA GLY A 92 0.85 1.96 -8.05
C GLY A 92 1.89 0.98 -8.56
N ASP A 93 3.16 1.42 -8.63
CA ASP A 93 4.29 0.59 -9.02
C ASP A 93 4.46 -0.65 -8.14
N MET A 94 5.00 -1.71 -8.75
CA MET A 94 5.24 -3.01 -8.11
C MET A 94 6.71 -3.39 -8.22
N ILE A 95 7.32 -3.68 -7.07
CA ILE A 95 8.68 -4.23 -6.99
C ILE A 95 8.55 -5.67 -6.52
N TRP A 96 9.18 -6.59 -7.25
CA TRP A 96 9.17 -8.01 -6.92
C TRP A 96 10.50 -8.42 -6.27
N VAL A 97 10.39 -9.11 -5.14
CA VAL A 97 11.50 -9.71 -4.41
C VAL A 97 11.15 -11.15 -4.07
N LYS A 98 12.17 -12.00 -3.89
CA LYS A 98 11.97 -13.42 -3.58
C LYS A 98 12.16 -13.68 -2.10
N ASN A 99 11.30 -14.52 -1.53
CA ASN A 99 11.52 -15.06 -0.19
C ASN A 99 12.54 -16.22 -0.21
N LYS A 100 12.83 -16.79 0.96
CA LYS A 100 13.75 -17.93 1.12
C LYS A 100 13.31 -19.22 0.40
N GLU A 101 12.03 -19.31 0.03
CA GLU A 101 11.42 -20.43 -0.71
C GLU A 101 11.36 -20.14 -2.22
N ASN A 102 12.05 -19.09 -2.70
CA ASN A 102 12.08 -18.65 -4.10
C ASN A 102 10.72 -18.15 -4.64
N ILE A 103 9.78 -17.83 -3.75
CA ILE A 103 8.45 -17.32 -4.07
C ILE A 103 8.50 -15.79 -4.22
N ASP A 104 7.89 -15.28 -5.28
CA ASP A 104 7.78 -13.84 -5.54
C ASP A 104 6.78 -13.16 -4.58
N ILE A 105 7.28 -12.16 -3.86
CA ILE A 105 6.55 -11.32 -2.92
C ILE A 105 6.48 -9.90 -3.48
N PRO A 106 5.27 -9.34 -3.67
CA PRO A 106 5.12 -7.99 -4.20
C PRO A 106 5.34 -6.95 -3.10
N VAL A 107 6.06 -5.89 -3.43
CA VAL A 107 6.06 -4.60 -2.73
C VAL A 107 5.28 -3.61 -3.58
N VAL A 108 4.16 -3.11 -3.08
CA VAL A 108 3.22 -2.30 -3.87
C VAL A 108 3.13 -0.89 -3.32
N THR A 109 3.31 0.11 -4.18
CA THR A 109 3.15 1.52 -3.79
C THR A 109 1.69 1.97 -3.88
N ALA A 110 1.30 3.01 -3.14
CA ALA A 110 -0.04 3.58 -3.26
C ALA A 110 -0.19 4.21 -4.65
N LYS A 111 -1.30 3.94 -5.34
CA LYS A 111 -1.57 4.59 -6.63
C LYS A 111 -2.10 5.99 -6.44
N PHE A 112 -3.07 6.14 -5.54
CA PHE A 112 -3.74 7.40 -5.25
C PHE A 112 -3.59 7.75 -3.77
N SER A 113 -3.75 9.03 -3.45
CA SER A 113 -3.84 9.50 -2.07
C SER A 113 -5.05 10.40 -1.86
N ILE A 114 -5.78 10.16 -0.75
CA ILE A 114 -6.78 11.09 -0.25
C ILE A 114 -6.10 11.96 0.80
N TRP A 115 -5.70 13.17 0.42
CA TRP A 115 -4.96 14.10 1.27
C TRP A 115 -5.35 15.56 0.96
N SER A 116 -5.81 16.28 2.00
CA SER A 116 -6.03 17.73 1.99
C SER A 116 -4.70 18.50 1.96
N GLY A 117 -4.46 19.31 0.92
CA GLY A 117 -3.33 20.25 0.86
C GLY A 117 -2.21 19.91 -0.12
N LEU A 118 -2.32 18.81 -0.87
CA LEU A 118 -1.37 18.43 -1.94
C LEU A 118 -2.04 18.46 -3.33
N PHE A 119 -2.72 19.55 -3.66
CA PHE A 119 -3.56 19.65 -4.87
C PHE A 119 -2.78 19.74 -6.20
N ASN A 120 -1.45 19.90 -6.15
CA ASN A 120 -0.61 19.92 -7.36
C ASN A 120 -0.25 18.52 -7.86
N ASP A 121 -0.52 17.47 -7.08
CA ASP A 121 -0.28 16.09 -7.48
C ASP A 121 -1.54 15.52 -8.16
N PRO A 122 -1.46 15.07 -9.44
CA PRO A 122 -2.61 14.59 -10.20
C PRO A 122 -3.19 13.25 -9.72
N LEU A 123 -2.52 12.57 -8.79
CA LEU A 123 -2.98 11.33 -8.17
C LEU A 123 -3.43 11.54 -6.71
N CYS A 124 -3.48 12.79 -6.26
CA CYS A 124 -3.86 13.20 -4.92
C CYS A 124 -5.08 14.13 -4.93
N GLY A 125 -5.98 13.99 -3.95
CA GLY A 125 -7.03 14.99 -3.75
C GLY A 125 -8.04 14.64 -2.68
N GLY A 126 -9.23 15.24 -2.78
CA GLY A 126 -10.37 14.88 -1.94
C GLY A 126 -11.01 13.55 -2.34
N PRO A 127 -11.89 12.99 -1.48
CA PRO A 127 -12.60 11.73 -1.73
C PRO A 127 -13.27 11.64 -3.11
N ASP A 128 -13.97 12.70 -3.52
CA ASP A 128 -14.72 12.75 -4.78
C ASP A 128 -13.79 12.72 -6.00
N TYR A 129 -12.69 13.46 -5.91
CA TYR A 129 -11.67 13.51 -6.96
C TYR A 129 -11.01 12.14 -7.15
N VAL A 130 -10.58 11.50 -6.06
CA VAL A 130 -9.93 10.19 -6.12
C VAL A 130 -10.90 9.10 -6.60
N ALA A 131 -12.18 9.15 -6.21
CA ALA A 131 -13.20 8.26 -6.76
C ALA A 131 -13.34 8.44 -8.28
N GLY A 132 -13.32 9.68 -8.76
CA GLY A 132 -13.32 10.01 -10.20
C GLY A 132 -12.11 9.41 -10.94
N LEU A 133 -10.91 9.47 -10.34
CA LEU A 133 -9.70 8.85 -10.90
C LEU A 133 -9.83 7.33 -11.00
N ILE A 134 -10.29 6.67 -9.93
CA ILE A 134 -10.49 5.21 -9.90
C ILE A 134 -11.54 4.78 -10.94
N ASN A 135 -12.63 5.52 -11.06
CA ASN A 135 -13.69 5.26 -12.03
C ASN A 135 -13.19 5.42 -13.48
N ARG A 136 -12.36 6.43 -13.74
CA ARG A 136 -11.73 6.63 -15.04
C ARG A 136 -10.84 5.44 -15.41
N ASP A 137 -9.99 4.99 -14.50
CA ASP A 137 -9.10 3.85 -14.73
C ASP A 137 -9.90 2.56 -15.00
N ALA A 138 -10.99 2.32 -14.25
CA ALA A 138 -11.88 1.20 -14.49
C ALA A 138 -12.55 1.26 -15.87
N ALA A 139 -13.05 2.43 -16.27
CA ALA A 139 -13.67 2.63 -17.58
C ALA A 139 -12.66 2.48 -18.74
N GLN A 140 -11.41 2.90 -18.56
CA GLN A 140 -10.35 2.68 -19.54
C GLN A 140 -10.03 1.19 -19.71
N ALA A 141 -9.87 0.47 -18.60
CA ALA A 141 -9.61 -0.97 -18.61
C ALA A 141 -10.72 -1.76 -19.30
N ALA A 142 -11.99 -1.40 -19.05
CA ALA A 142 -13.13 -2.00 -19.71
C ALA A 142 -13.12 -1.83 -21.25
N LYS A 143 -12.59 -0.71 -21.75
CA LYS A 143 -12.51 -0.41 -23.19
C LYS A 143 -11.35 -1.13 -23.89
N GLN A 144 -10.23 -1.30 -23.19
CA GLN A 144 -8.99 -1.79 -23.81
C GLN A 144 -8.98 -3.31 -24.06
N LYS A 145 -10.01 -4.06 -23.63
CA LYS A 145 -10.02 -5.55 -23.59
C LYS A 145 -8.75 -6.12 -22.94
N GLU A 146 -8.02 -5.32 -22.16
CA GLU A 146 -6.85 -5.79 -21.44
C GLU A 146 -7.31 -6.83 -20.43
N LYS A 147 -6.68 -7.99 -20.48
CA LYS A 147 -7.00 -9.14 -19.61
C LYS A 147 -6.73 -8.88 -18.12
N SER A 148 -6.21 -7.71 -17.75
CA SER A 148 -5.87 -7.38 -16.36
C SER A 148 -6.59 -6.13 -15.87
N ASN A 149 -7.78 -6.29 -15.27
CA ASN A 149 -8.47 -5.22 -14.55
C ASN A 149 -7.50 -4.49 -13.60
N PRO A 150 -7.39 -3.17 -13.58
CA PRO A 150 -6.39 -2.46 -12.79
C PRO A 150 -6.48 -2.87 -11.31
N LEU A 151 -5.33 -3.23 -10.74
CA LEU A 151 -5.18 -3.50 -9.31
C LEU A 151 -4.43 -2.32 -8.70
N SER A 152 -5.06 -1.63 -7.77
CA SER A 152 -4.47 -0.48 -7.10
C SER A 152 -5.00 -0.36 -5.69
N TRP A 153 -4.28 0.36 -4.86
CA TRP A 153 -4.75 0.78 -3.55
C TRP A 153 -4.54 2.27 -3.37
N THR A 154 -5.36 2.84 -2.48
CA THR A 154 -5.39 4.26 -2.18
C THR A 154 -5.03 4.47 -0.72
N ILE A 155 -4.07 5.34 -0.45
CA ILE A 155 -3.74 5.74 0.91
C ILE A 155 -4.62 6.91 1.35
N ILE A 156 -5.04 6.92 2.61
CA ILE A 156 -5.85 7.99 3.19
C ILE A 156 -5.03 8.67 4.27
N HIS A 157 -4.77 9.97 4.11
CA HIS A 157 -4.07 10.74 5.13
C HIS A 157 -4.97 10.94 6.35
N ALA A 158 -4.57 10.38 7.49
CA ALA A 158 -5.40 10.29 8.69
C ALA A 158 -5.82 11.65 9.27
N TRP A 159 -5.00 12.68 9.07
CA TRP A 159 -5.21 14.01 9.66
C TRP A 159 -5.91 14.99 8.72
N SER A 160 -6.21 14.58 7.49
CA SER A 160 -6.91 15.44 6.54
C SER A 160 -8.37 15.66 6.93
N ASP A 161 -8.83 16.88 6.72
CA ASP A 161 -10.20 17.31 6.91
C ASP A 161 -10.78 17.81 5.59
N PHE A 162 -11.78 17.09 5.08
CA PHE A 162 -12.46 17.44 3.83
C PHE A 162 -13.85 18.02 4.08
N SER A 163 -14.24 18.28 5.33
CA SER A 163 -15.58 18.74 5.70
C SER A 163 -15.99 20.06 5.03
N LYS A 164 -15.02 20.84 4.53
CA LYS A 164 -15.24 22.10 3.80
C LYS A 164 -15.10 21.99 2.28
N THR A 165 -14.57 20.87 1.77
CA THR A 165 -14.14 20.75 0.37
C THR A 165 -14.76 19.57 -0.38
N ALA A 166 -15.20 18.54 0.33
CA ALA A 166 -15.86 17.38 -0.27
C ALA A 166 -17.38 17.55 -0.29
N ASN A 167 -18.01 17.07 -1.35
CA ASN A 167 -19.45 17.11 -1.54
C ASN A 167 -20.11 15.91 -0.89
N SER A 168 -20.17 15.89 0.45
CA SER A 168 -20.86 14.87 1.22
C SER A 168 -21.54 15.48 2.45
N THR A 169 -22.71 14.95 2.79
CA THR A 169 -23.49 15.34 3.97
C THR A 169 -23.03 14.63 5.24
N ASP A 170 -22.21 13.59 5.13
CA ASP A 170 -21.77 12.76 6.25
C ASP A 170 -20.50 13.35 6.90
N LEU A 171 -20.71 14.29 7.82
CA LEU A 171 -19.65 14.95 8.58
C LEU A 171 -19.30 14.20 9.89
N PRO A 172 -18.05 14.25 10.37
CA PRO A 172 -16.88 14.87 9.74
C PRO A 172 -16.25 13.97 8.66
N ILE A 173 -15.74 14.58 7.59
CA ILE A 173 -15.09 13.87 6.47
C ILE A 173 -13.58 13.81 6.75
N LYS A 174 -13.19 12.93 7.68
CA LYS A 174 -11.80 12.71 8.13
C LYS A 174 -11.46 11.22 8.13
N GLY A 175 -10.19 10.90 7.92
CA GLY A 175 -9.67 9.52 8.02
C GLY A 175 -10.58 8.50 7.34
N TYR A 176 -11.04 7.50 8.08
CA TYR A 176 -11.93 6.44 7.57
C TYR A 176 -13.20 6.97 6.86
N ASN A 177 -13.82 8.05 7.35
CA ASN A 177 -15.03 8.61 6.72
C ASN A 177 -14.72 9.19 5.34
N ALA A 178 -13.54 9.77 5.13
CA ALA A 178 -13.11 10.22 3.80
C ALA A 178 -13.02 9.04 2.81
N GLY A 179 -12.52 7.89 3.27
CA GLY A 179 -12.55 6.64 2.51
C GLY A 179 -13.96 6.18 2.17
N LYS A 180 -14.89 6.22 3.14
CA LYS A 180 -16.31 5.86 2.90
C LYS A 180 -17.00 6.75 1.87
N VAL A 181 -16.73 8.05 1.90
CA VAL A 181 -17.28 8.98 0.89
C VAL A 181 -16.79 8.57 -0.50
N SER A 182 -15.48 8.34 -0.64
CA SER A 182 -14.90 7.90 -1.92
C SER A 182 -15.50 6.57 -2.40
N ASP A 183 -15.65 5.58 -1.50
CA ASP A 183 -16.21 4.26 -1.80
C ASP A 183 -17.64 4.32 -2.36
N ARG A 184 -18.51 5.20 -1.81
CA ARG A 184 -19.89 5.39 -2.30
C ARG A 184 -19.97 6.01 -3.69
N LEU A 185 -18.92 6.70 -4.12
CA LEU A 185 -18.84 7.35 -5.43
C LEU A 185 -18.19 6.45 -6.49
N LEU A 186 -17.75 5.25 -6.11
CA LEU A 186 -17.17 4.29 -7.05
C LEU A 186 -18.25 3.74 -7.99
N SER A 187 -17.86 3.57 -9.25
CA SER A 187 -18.65 2.92 -10.28
C SER A 187 -18.95 1.46 -9.87
N PRO A 188 -20.12 0.90 -10.22
CA PRO A 188 -20.44 -0.51 -9.97
C PRO A 188 -19.44 -1.51 -10.58
N GLN A 189 -18.60 -1.07 -11.52
CA GLN A 189 -17.53 -1.88 -12.12
C GLN A 189 -16.29 -2.00 -11.22
N VAL A 190 -16.15 -1.14 -10.21
CA VAL A 190 -15.03 -1.15 -9.26
C VAL A 190 -15.40 -2.04 -8.09
N LYS A 191 -14.52 -3.00 -7.79
CA LYS A 191 -14.67 -3.87 -6.62
C LYS A 191 -13.67 -3.46 -5.54
N ASN A 192 -14.18 -2.91 -4.44
CA ASN A 192 -13.38 -2.69 -3.24
C ASN A 192 -13.14 -4.03 -2.51
N VAL A 193 -11.87 -4.32 -2.20
CA VAL A 193 -11.43 -5.56 -1.58
C VAL A 193 -10.40 -5.28 -0.50
N SER A 194 -10.28 -6.17 0.46
CA SER A 194 -9.24 -6.11 1.49
C SER A 194 -7.84 -6.10 0.85
N LEU A 195 -6.87 -5.47 1.51
CA LEU A 195 -5.50 -5.41 1.02
C LEU A 195 -4.86 -6.80 0.88
N ASN A 196 -5.22 -7.77 1.74
CA ASN A 196 -4.81 -9.16 1.58
C ASN A 196 -5.31 -9.76 0.26
N GLU A 197 -6.58 -9.56 -0.08
CA GLU A 197 -7.14 -10.03 -1.34
C GLU A 197 -6.51 -9.31 -2.53
N LEU A 198 -6.25 -8.00 -2.44
CA LEU A 198 -5.54 -7.24 -3.48
C LEU A 198 -4.16 -7.85 -3.76
N LEU A 199 -3.34 -8.02 -2.71
CA LEU A 199 -1.99 -8.57 -2.84
C LEU A 199 -2.00 -10.02 -3.34
N TRP A 200 -2.97 -10.82 -2.91
CA TRP A 200 -3.18 -12.17 -3.47
C TRP A 200 -3.51 -12.11 -4.97
N ARG A 201 -4.45 -11.26 -5.41
CA ARG A 201 -4.78 -11.08 -6.84
C ARG A 201 -3.57 -10.60 -7.65
N ILE A 202 -2.73 -9.74 -7.08
CA ILE A 202 -1.48 -9.29 -7.72
C ILE A 202 -0.56 -10.48 -7.97
N ARG A 203 -0.37 -11.35 -6.97
CA ARG A 203 0.45 -12.57 -7.09
C ARG A 203 -0.10 -13.57 -8.08
N GLU A 204 -1.41 -13.85 -8.02
CA GLU A 204 -2.08 -14.77 -8.95
C GLU A 204 -1.96 -14.34 -10.42
N ARG A 205 -1.83 -13.03 -10.67
CA ARG A 205 -1.63 -12.52 -12.03
C ARG A 205 -0.18 -12.53 -12.46
N HIS A 206 0.77 -12.39 -11.54
CA HIS A 206 2.18 -12.46 -11.85
C HIS A 206 2.65 -13.90 -12.14
N ALA A 207 2.01 -14.88 -11.51
CA ALA A 207 2.34 -16.30 -11.69
C ALA A 207 1.75 -16.91 -12.99
N LYS A 208 0.96 -16.17 -13.76
CA LYS A 208 0.32 -16.60 -15.02
C LYS A 208 1.04 -16.02 -16.22
#